data_AF-A0A925FEV1-F1
#
_entry.id   AF-A0A925FEV1-F1
#
_cell.length_a   1.000
_cell.length_b   1.000
_cell.length_c   1.000
_cell.angle_alpha   90.00
_cell.angle_beta   90.00
_cell.angle_gamma   90.00
#
_symmetry.space_group_name_H-M   'P 1'
#
loop_
_entity.id
_entity.type
_entity.pdbx_description
1 polymer ?
#
loop_
_entity_poly.entity_id
_entity_poly.type
_entity_poly.pdbx_seq_one_letter_code
_entity_poly.pdbx_strand_id
1 'polypeptide(L)'
;MTRPFSILLLLIWAVTAQAQQDNDIVGTWFNAEKDGKIQIYKQGDAFFGKLVWLKTPTLDGKARSDEKNNDTSLRNRPLLGLVLLRDFK
;
A
#
# COMPACT_ATOMS: atom_id res chain seq x y z
N MET A 1 -14.41 -42.76 -37.88
CA MET A 1 -14.68 -41.30 -37.90
C MET A 1 -14.94 -40.82 -36.48
N THR A 2 -13.86 -40.59 -35.73
CA THR A 2 -13.94 -39.93 -34.41
C THR A 2 -14.22 -38.45 -34.66
N ARG A 3 -15.37 -37.97 -34.19
CA ARG A 3 -15.84 -36.59 -34.42
C ARG A 3 -14.85 -35.61 -33.74
N PRO A 4 -14.11 -34.77 -34.48
CA PRO A 4 -13.15 -33.83 -33.90
C PRO A 4 -13.83 -32.61 -33.23
N PHE A 5 -15.17 -32.51 -33.34
CA PHE A 5 -15.94 -31.34 -32.94
C PHE A 5 -15.96 -31.11 -31.41
N SER A 6 -15.83 -32.17 -30.61
CA SER A 6 -15.84 -32.05 -29.15
C SER A 6 -14.55 -31.47 -28.57
N ILE A 7 -13.42 -31.59 -29.27
CA ILE A 7 -12.13 -31.02 -28.84
C ILE A 7 -12.11 -29.50 -29.10
N LEU A 8 -12.79 -29.05 -30.16
CA LEU A 8 -12.86 -27.63 -30.51
C LEU A 8 -13.66 -26.81 -29.49
N LEU A 9 -14.69 -27.39 -28.87
CA LEU A 9 -15.52 -26.70 -27.87
C LEU A 9 -14.79 -26.46 -26.53
N LEU A 10 -13.85 -27.33 -26.16
CA LEU A 10 -13.06 -27.24 -24.92
C LEU A 10 -11.98 -26.15 -24.98
N LEU A 11 -11.48 -25.81 -26.17
CA LEU A 11 -10.45 -24.79 -26.37
C LEU A 11 -10.98 -23.35 -26.20
N ILE A 12 -12.29 -23.13 -26.38
CA ILE A 12 -12.91 -21.80 -26.32
C ILE A 12 -13.09 -21.34 -24.86
N TRP A 13 -13.07 -22.27 -23.90
CA TRP A 13 -13.20 -21.96 -22.46
C TRP A 13 -11.87 -21.67 -21.75
N ALA A 14 -10.73 -21.82 -22.43
CA ALA A 14 -9.41 -21.71 -21.81
C ALA A 14 -8.87 -20.26 -21.67
N VAL A 15 -9.63 -19.23 -22.10
CA VAL A 15 -9.08 -17.86 -22.24
C VAL A 15 -9.85 -16.85 -21.39
N THR A 16 -9.80 -16.99 -20.08
CA THR A 16 -10.05 -15.86 -19.15
C THR A 16 -9.20 -15.96 -17.88
N ALA A 17 -7.89 -16.21 -18.02
CA ALA A 17 -6.95 -15.93 -16.93
C ALA A 17 -6.68 -14.41 -16.92
N GLN A 18 -7.49 -13.65 -16.17
CA GLN A 18 -7.17 -12.26 -15.87
C GLN A 18 -6.03 -12.26 -14.84
N ALA A 19 -4.88 -11.71 -15.21
CA ALA A 19 -3.82 -11.44 -14.26
C ALA A 19 -4.35 -10.41 -13.25
N GLN A 20 -4.52 -10.82 -12.00
CA GLN A 20 -4.90 -9.91 -10.93
C GLN A 20 -3.74 -8.93 -10.76
N GLN A 21 -3.96 -7.67 -11.10
CA GLN A 21 -2.96 -6.65 -10.82
C GLN A 21 -2.84 -6.52 -9.30
N ASP A 22 -1.61 -6.58 -8.83
CA ASP A 22 -1.24 -6.47 -7.42
C ASP A 22 -1.37 -5.01 -6.93
N ASN A 23 -2.54 -4.41 -7.13
CA ASN A 23 -2.85 -3.01 -6.85
C ASN A 23 -3.90 -2.88 -5.74
N ASP A 24 -4.42 -3.98 -5.21
CA ASP A 24 -5.54 -3.98 -4.26
C ASP A 24 -5.22 -3.21 -2.96
N ILE A 25 -3.94 -3.16 -2.57
CA ILE A 25 -3.49 -2.42 -1.38
C ILE A 25 -3.12 -0.95 -1.67
N VAL A 26 -2.97 -0.55 -2.93
CA VAL A 26 -2.65 0.83 -3.30
C VAL A 26 -3.84 1.73 -2.98
N GLY A 27 -3.60 2.79 -2.21
CA GLY A 27 -4.69 3.64 -1.74
C GLY A 27 -4.33 4.40 -0.48
N THR A 28 -5.33 5.02 0.15
CA THR A 28 -5.16 5.72 1.42
C THR A 28 -5.99 5.04 2.49
N TRP A 29 -5.32 4.57 3.54
CA TRP A 29 -5.89 3.74 4.59
C TRP A 29 -5.77 4.44 5.94
N PHE A 30 -6.77 4.30 6.79
CA PHE A 30 -6.63 4.67 8.20
C PHE A 30 -5.76 3.65 8.94
N ASN A 31 -5.01 4.11 9.94
CA ASN A 31 -4.50 3.20 10.97
C ASN A 31 -5.64 2.67 11.86
N ALA A 32 -5.34 1.70 12.71
CA ALA A 32 -6.32 1.05 13.57
C ALA A 32 -7.09 2.04 14.45
N GLU A 33 -6.39 3.04 15.01
CA GLU A 33 -6.92 4.07 15.89
C GLU A 33 -7.69 5.18 15.15
N LYS A 34 -7.64 5.18 13.80
CA LYS A 34 -8.24 6.19 12.92
C LYS A 34 -7.77 7.62 13.21
N ASP A 35 -6.55 7.78 13.71
CA ASP A 35 -5.92 9.08 13.98
C ASP A 35 -4.80 9.43 12.98
N GLY A 36 -4.53 8.56 12.01
CA GLY A 36 -3.62 8.80 10.90
C GLY A 36 -4.09 8.12 9.61
N LYS A 37 -3.63 8.62 8.47
CA LYS A 37 -3.82 7.95 7.16
C LYS A 37 -2.49 7.67 6.48
N ILE A 38 -2.32 6.44 6.02
CA ILE A 38 -1.16 5.98 5.26
C ILE A 38 -1.57 5.85 3.80
N GLN A 39 -0.88 6.57 2.92
CA GLN A 39 -0.95 6.36 1.48
C GLN A 39 0.02 5.24 1.10
N ILE A 40 -0.51 4.12 0.64
CA ILE A 40 0.25 3.02 0.06
C ILE A 40 0.36 3.27 -1.44
N TYR A 41 1.58 3.19 -1.96
CA TYR A 41 1.91 3.37 -3.37
C TYR A 41 2.98 2.38 -3.80
N LYS A 42 3.04 2.10 -5.10
CA LYS A 42 4.04 1.21 -5.69
C LYS A 42 5.25 2.02 -6.18
N GLN A 43 6.45 1.52 -5.92
CA GLN A 43 7.70 2.03 -6.47
C GLN A 43 8.52 0.83 -6.95
N GLY A 44 8.61 0.65 -8.27
CA GLY A 44 9.15 -0.57 -8.87
C GLY A 44 8.28 -1.79 -8.53
N ASP A 45 8.90 -2.84 -8.00
CA ASP A 45 8.24 -4.09 -7.60
C ASP A 45 7.89 -4.17 -6.11
N ALA A 46 7.93 -3.03 -5.40
CA ALA A 46 7.63 -2.98 -3.98
C ALA A 46 6.62 -1.88 -3.63
N PHE A 47 5.96 -2.05 -2.49
CA PHE A 47 5.05 -1.08 -1.91
C PHE A 47 5.72 -0.27 -0.81
N PHE A 48 5.34 1.00 -0.77
CA PHE A 48 5.78 1.97 0.21
C PHE A 48 4.54 2.64 0.81
N GLY A 49 4.65 3.04 2.07
CA GLY A 49 3.56 3.64 2.83
C GLY A 49 3.99 4.96 3.43
N LYS A 50 3.35 6.06 3.02
CA LYS A 50 3.62 7.41 3.53
C LYS A 50 2.50 7.89 4.45
N LEU A 51 2.82 8.42 5.61
CA LEU A 51 1.86 9.09 6.49
C LEU A 51 1.44 10.42 5.84
N VAL A 52 0.21 10.52 5.34
CA VAL A 52 -0.29 11.68 4.58
C VAL A 52 -1.28 12.54 5.35
N TRP A 53 -1.79 12.05 6.47
CA TRP A 53 -2.71 12.80 7.33
C TRP A 53 -2.61 12.33 8.78
N LEU A 54 -2.85 13.26 9.70
CA LEU A 54 -2.98 13.02 11.13
C LEU A 54 -4.19 13.78 11.64
N LYS A 55 -4.96 13.18 12.55
CA LYS A 55 -6.07 13.81 13.27
C LYS A 55 -5.59 14.99 14.12
N THR A 56 -4.42 14.85 14.70
CA THR A 56 -3.74 15.89 15.49
C THR A 56 -2.33 16.08 14.91
N PRO A 57 -2.16 16.90 13.85
CA PRO A 57 -0.88 17.06 13.16
C PRO A 57 0.12 17.92 13.94
N THR A 58 -0.36 18.70 14.92
CA THR A 58 0.44 19.62 15.72
C THR A 58 0.26 19.37 17.21
N LEU A 59 1.32 19.58 17.98
CA LEU A 59 1.34 19.64 19.45
C LEU A 59 1.98 20.98 19.85
N ASP A 60 1.31 21.76 20.69
CA ASP A 60 1.77 23.07 21.16
C ASP A 60 2.18 24.05 20.03
N GLY A 61 1.39 24.06 18.95
CA GLY A 61 1.63 24.92 17.78
C GLY A 61 2.78 24.46 16.87
N LYS A 62 3.44 23.34 17.18
CA LYS A 62 4.51 22.75 16.37
C LYS A 62 4.04 21.47 15.70
N ALA A 63 4.58 21.17 14.52
CA ALA A 63 4.33 19.89 13.87
C ALA A 63 4.79 18.74 14.78
N ARG A 64 3.99 17.68 14.87
CA ARG A 64 4.39 16.50 15.65
C ARG A 64 5.65 15.88 15.07
N SER A 65 6.59 15.54 15.95
CA SER A 65 7.85 14.92 15.59
C SER A 65 7.88 13.42 15.94
N ASP A 66 8.84 12.68 15.39
CA ASP A 66 9.01 11.24 15.56
C ASP A 66 9.62 10.87 16.93
N GLU A 67 9.10 11.47 18.01
CA GLU A 67 9.70 11.46 19.36
C GLU A 67 9.89 10.05 19.93
N LYS A 68 9.10 9.08 19.46
CA LYS A 68 9.13 7.69 19.90
C LYS A 68 10.10 6.82 19.10
N ASN A 69 10.88 7.37 18.18
CA ASN A 69 11.86 6.60 17.43
C ASN A 69 12.94 6.05 18.37
N ASN A 70 13.31 4.78 18.19
CA ASN A 70 14.40 4.17 18.97
C ASN A 70 15.75 4.82 18.66
N ASP A 71 15.96 5.29 17.43
CA ASP A 71 17.10 6.10 17.05
C ASP A 71 16.84 7.56 17.44
N THR A 72 17.64 8.05 18.39
CA THR A 72 17.53 9.41 18.92
C THR A 72 17.79 10.49 17.86
N SER A 73 18.61 10.20 16.84
CA SER A 73 18.91 11.13 15.76
C SER A 73 17.71 11.42 14.86
N LEU A 74 16.75 10.49 14.82
CA LEU A 74 15.56 10.57 13.99
C LEU A 74 14.38 11.27 14.68
N ARG A 75 14.43 11.48 16.01
CA ARG A 75 13.27 11.94 16.80
C ARG A 75 12.74 13.32 16.44
N ASN A 76 13.58 14.20 15.90
CA ASN A 76 13.22 15.60 15.61
C ASN A 76 12.54 15.80 14.25
N ARG A 77 12.47 14.78 13.41
CA ARG A 77 11.85 14.91 12.08
C ARG A 77 10.32 14.96 12.21
N PRO A 78 9.61 15.71 11.34
CA PRO A 78 8.14 15.71 11.32
C PRO A 78 7.59 14.31 11.05
N LEU A 79 6.50 13.92 11.73
CA LEU A 79 5.80 12.66 11.46
C LEU A 79 5.11 12.69 10.10
N LEU A 80 4.42 13.78 9.80
CA LEU A 80 3.69 13.93 8.54
C LEU A 80 4.66 13.89 7.37
N GLY A 81 4.38 13.03 6.40
CA GLY A 81 5.20 12.81 5.23
C GLY A 81 6.27 11.72 5.38
N LEU A 82 6.43 11.13 6.57
CA LEU A 82 7.34 9.99 6.73
C LEU A 82 6.85 8.78 5.96
N VAL A 83 7.80 8.10 5.33
CA VAL A 83 7.61 6.77 4.80
C VAL A 83 7.78 5.79 5.97
N LEU A 84 6.71 5.08 6.32
CA LEU A 84 6.64 4.14 7.45
C LEU A 84 6.76 2.69 6.99
N LEU A 85 6.24 2.38 5.79
CA LEU A 85 6.38 1.08 5.14
C LEU A 85 7.36 1.23 3.97
N ARG A 86 8.34 0.33 3.87
CA ARG A 86 9.34 0.30 2.80
C ARG A 86 9.52 -1.13 2.31
N ASP A 87 9.76 -1.28 1.02
CA ASP A 87 10.20 -2.54 0.39
C ASP A 87 9.26 -3.73 0.66
N PHE A 88 7.97 -3.47 0.86
CA PHE A 88 6.97 -4.52 1.06
C PHE A 88 6.63 -5.19 -0.28
N LYS A 89 6.49 -6.52 -0.30
CA LYS A 89 6.22 -7.32 -1.50
C LYS A 89 5.07 -8.27 -1.25
#